data_AF-A0A9X3LL82-F1
#
_entry.id   AF-A0A9X3LL82-F1
#
_cell.length_a   1.000
_cell.length_b   1.000
_cell.length_c   1.000
_cell.angle_alpha   90.00
_cell.angle_beta   90.00
_cell.angle_gamma   90.00
#
_symmetry.space_group_name_H-M   'P 1'
#
loop_
_entity.id
_entity.type
_entity.pdbx_description
1 polymer ?
#
loop_
_entity_poly.entity_id
_entity_poly.type
_entity_poly.pdbx_seq_one_letter_code
_entity_poly.pdbx_strand_id
1 'polypeptide(L)'
;MEMEISIFVGNVLWAFVILGVAHLVSILIFKKYKQLISVIHTLLLLILTHYIIIAQRDYIFDEYPTVAYLTIAFALLGYYIFFRDLNSFIKTKKSEREATAKDI
;
A
#
# COMPACT_ATOMS: atom_id res chain seq x y z
N MET A 1 -4.77 -14.46 24.49
CA MET A 1 -4.41 -13.03 24.35
C MET A 1 -2.98 -12.84 23.86
N GLU A 2 -1.92 -12.95 24.68
CA GLU A 2 -0.54 -12.67 24.21
C GLU A 2 -0.09 -13.56 23.03
N MET A 3 -0.38 -14.86 23.09
CA MET A 3 -0.05 -15.81 22.02
C MET A 3 -0.81 -15.50 20.71
N GLU A 4 -2.08 -15.05 20.79
CA GLU A 4 -2.90 -14.70 19.62
C GLU A 4 -2.40 -13.42 18.97
N ILE A 5 -2.00 -12.44 19.78
CA ILE A 5 -1.38 -11.19 19.31
C ILE A 5 -0.03 -11.48 18.65
N SER A 6 0.80 -12.34 19.25
CA SER A 6 2.09 -12.72 18.66
C SER A 6 1.91 -13.40 17.29
N ILE A 7 0.92 -14.28 17.15
CA ILE A 7 0.59 -14.93 15.87
C ILE A 7 0.08 -13.89 14.87
N PHE A 8 -0.79 -12.97 15.30
CA PHE A 8 -1.29 -11.89 14.45
C PHE A 8 -0.16 -11.00 13.91
N VAL A 9 0.71 -10.51 14.80
CA VAL A 9 1.86 -9.67 14.42
C VAL A 9 2.80 -10.43 13.48
N GLY A 10 3.05 -11.72 13.76
CA GLY A 10 3.82 -12.59 12.86
C GLY A 10 3.21 -12.68 11.46
N ASN A 11 1.90 -12.87 11.37
CA ASN A 11 1.19 -12.95 10.09
C ASN A 11 1.21 -11.62 9.33
N VAL A 12 1.07 -10.50 10.04
CA VAL A 12 1.16 -9.15 9.45
C VAL A 12 2.55 -8.89 8.88
N LEU A 13 3.61 -9.23 9.62
CA LEU A 13 4.98 -9.10 9.14
C LEU A 13 5.22 -9.96 7.90
N TRP A 14 4.75 -11.20 7.91
CA TRP A 14 4.81 -12.08 6.74
C TRP A 14 4.06 -11.50 5.53
N ALA A 15 2.85 -10.97 5.73
CA ALA A 15 2.10 -10.33 4.67
C ALA A 15 2.86 -9.11 4.10
N PHE A 16 3.48 -8.30 4.95
CA PHE A 16 4.30 -7.17 4.52
C PHE A 16 5.50 -7.61 3.68
N VAL A 17 6.23 -8.63 4.13
CA VAL A 17 7.37 -9.21 3.39
C VAL A 17 6.91 -9.75 2.04
N ILE A 18 5.82 -10.51 1.99
CA ILE A 18 5.26 -11.08 0.76
C ILE A 18 4.87 -9.96 -0.21
N LEU A 19 4.20 -8.91 0.27
CA LEU A 19 3.83 -7.75 -0.55
C LEU A 19 5.08 -7.04 -1.10
N GLY A 20 6.12 -6.88 -0.29
CA GLY A 20 7.38 -6.27 -0.72
C GLY A 20 8.12 -7.09 -1.78
N VAL A 21 8.24 -8.40 -1.58
CA VAL A 21 8.84 -9.32 -2.56
C VAL A 21 8.02 -9.33 -3.86
N ALA A 22 6.69 -9.45 -3.77
CA ALA A 22 5.82 -9.43 -4.93
C ALA A 22 5.94 -8.13 -5.72
N HIS A 23 6.06 -6.98 -5.03
CA HIS A 23 6.28 -5.69 -5.66
C HIS A 23 7.61 -5.63 -6.42
N LEU A 24 8.72 -6.06 -5.79
CA LEU A 24 10.04 -6.09 -6.41
C LEU A 24 10.05 -6.99 -7.65
N VAL A 25 9.57 -8.22 -7.52
CA VAL A 25 9.48 -9.19 -8.62
C VAL A 25 8.62 -8.62 -9.76
N SER A 26 7.48 -8.02 -9.42
CA SER A 26 6.58 -7.42 -10.41
C SER A 26 7.24 -6.27 -11.17
N ILE A 27 7.96 -5.37 -10.47
CA ILE A 27 8.70 -4.27 -11.12
C ILE A 27 9.80 -4.78 -12.06
N LEU A 28 10.49 -5.86 -11.67
CA LEU A 28 11.57 -6.45 -12.46
C LEU A 28 11.06 -7.12 -13.73
N ILE A 29 9.94 -7.85 -13.65
CA ILE A 29 9.33 -8.57 -14.77
C ILE A 29 8.57 -7.59 -15.68
N PHE A 30 7.74 -6.73 -15.10
CA PHE A 30 6.80 -5.86 -15.81
C PHE A 30 7.29 -4.41 -15.83
N LYS A 31 8.54 -4.19 -16.25
CA LYS A 31 9.20 -2.87 -16.26
C LYS A 31 8.42 -1.77 -16.99
N LYS A 32 7.60 -2.13 -17.99
CA LYS A 32 6.72 -1.19 -18.72
C LYS A 32 5.55 -0.69 -17.87
N TYR A 33 5.11 -1.47 -16.89
CA TYR A 33 3.93 -1.21 -16.07
C TYR A 33 4.27 -0.74 -14.64
N LYS A 34 5.51 -0.29 -14.40
CA LYS A 34 6.01 0.11 -13.07
C LYS A 34 5.08 1.06 -12.31
N GLN A 35 4.53 2.07 -12.98
CA GLN A 35 3.60 3.01 -12.34
C GLN A 35 2.32 2.32 -11.87
N LEU A 36 1.70 1.49 -12.72
CA LEU A 36 0.50 0.73 -12.35
C LEU A 36 0.79 -0.22 -11.17
N ILE A 37 1.94 -0.87 -11.19
CA ILE A 37 2.39 -1.78 -10.12
C ILE A 37 2.58 -1.00 -8.81
N SER A 38 3.16 0.19 -8.84
CA SER A 38 3.30 1.07 -7.67
C SER A 38 1.94 1.45 -7.08
N VAL A 39 0.97 1.80 -7.94
CA VAL A 39 -0.40 2.14 -7.53
C VAL A 39 -1.08 0.93 -6.85
N ILE A 40 -1.01 -0.25 -7.48
CA ILE A 40 -1.59 -1.48 -6.91
C ILE A 40 -0.91 -1.85 -5.59
N HIS A 41 0.42 -1.78 -5.53
CA HIS A 41 1.17 -2.11 -4.32
C HIS A 41 0.81 -1.17 -3.16
N THR A 42 0.74 0.14 -3.43
CA THR A 42 0.36 1.13 -2.41
C THR A 42 -1.07 0.92 -1.93
N LEU A 43 -2.00 0.55 -2.82
CA LEU A 43 -3.37 0.18 -2.45
C LEU A 43 -3.40 -1.04 -1.53
N LEU A 44 -2.64 -2.09 -1.84
CA LEU A 44 -2.58 -3.30 -1.01
C LEU A 44 -1.99 -3.01 0.37
N LEU A 45 -0.95 -2.17 0.44
CA LEU A 45 -0.39 -1.72 1.73
C LEU A 45 -1.40 -0.90 2.54
N LEU A 46 -2.19 -0.04 1.89
CA LEU A 46 -3.26 0.70 2.55
C LEU A 46 -4.34 -0.23 3.11
N ILE A 47 -4.76 -1.23 2.34
CA ILE A 47 -5.73 -2.24 2.79
C ILE A 47 -5.18 -2.99 4.01
N LEU A 48 -3.92 -3.44 3.96
CA LEU A 48 -3.28 -4.11 5.08
C LEU A 48 -3.20 -3.22 6.32
N THR A 49 -2.85 -1.94 6.14
CA THR A 49 -2.78 -0.96 7.25
C THR A 49 -4.15 -0.77 7.90
N HIS A 50 -5.22 -0.63 7.10
CA HIS A 50 -6.58 -0.53 7.62
C HIS A 50 -7.02 -1.80 8.34
N TYR A 51 -6.69 -2.97 7.78
CA TYR A 51 -6.96 -4.24 8.43
C TYR A 51 -6.33 -4.32 9.82
N ILE A 52 -5.07 -3.90 9.97
CA ILE A 52 -4.38 -3.86 11.27
C ILE A 52 -5.09 -2.91 12.24
N ILE A 53 -5.40 -1.68 11.80
CA ILE A 53 -6.08 -0.69 12.64
C ILE A 53 -7.42 -1.21 13.15
N ILE A 54 -8.19 -1.90 12.29
CA ILE A 54 -9.51 -2.43 12.65
C ILE A 54 -9.37 -3.66 13.55
N ALA A 55 -8.53 -4.62 13.17
CA ALA A 55 -8.41 -5.91 13.84
C ALA A 55 -7.75 -5.81 15.23
N GLN A 56 -6.93 -4.78 15.45
CA GLN A 56 -6.21 -4.57 16.71
C GLN A 56 -6.57 -3.23 17.37
N ARG A 57 -7.70 -2.62 17.00
CA ARG A 57 -8.11 -1.29 17.47
C ARG A 57 -8.01 -1.18 18.98
N ASP A 58 -8.80 -1.95 19.70
CA ASP A 58 -8.93 -1.76 21.15
C ASP A 58 -7.59 -2.04 21.84
N TYR A 59 -6.91 -3.12 21.44
CA TYR A 59 -5.60 -3.47 21.97
C TYR A 59 -4.51 -2.40 21.74
N ILE A 60 -4.35 -1.88 20.51
CA ILE A 60 -3.29 -0.90 20.23
C ILE A 60 -3.63 0.46 20.84
N PHE A 61 -4.90 0.88 20.86
CA PHE A 61 -5.27 2.16 21.46
C PHE A 61 -5.15 2.17 22.98
N ASP A 62 -5.46 1.06 23.65
CA ASP A 62 -5.44 0.97 25.11
C ASP A 62 -4.00 0.70 25.63
N GLU A 63 -3.27 -0.23 25.01
CA GLU A 63 -1.94 -0.65 25.50
C GLU A 63 -0.77 0.11 24.84
N TYR A 64 -0.93 0.57 23.60
CA TYR A 64 0.16 1.18 22.80
C TYR A 64 -0.29 2.43 22.03
N PRO A 65 -0.81 3.48 22.69
CA PRO A 65 -1.43 4.63 22.03
C PRO A 65 -0.49 5.33 21.04
N THR A 66 0.81 5.43 21.36
CA THR A 66 1.82 5.99 20.43
C THR A 66 1.89 5.20 19.12
N VAL A 67 1.84 3.87 19.19
CA VAL A 67 1.85 2.98 18.01
C VAL A 67 0.56 3.15 17.22
N ALA A 68 -0.59 3.33 17.89
CA ALA A 68 -1.87 3.63 17.22
C ALA A 68 -1.77 4.90 16.38
N TYR A 69 -1.31 6.00 16.97
CA TYR A 69 -1.17 7.28 16.27
C TYR A 69 -0.16 7.23 15.12
N LEU A 70 0.96 6.52 15.30
CA LEU A 70 1.92 6.29 14.21
C LEU A 70 1.30 5.49 13.07
N THR A 71 0.51 4.45 13.38
CA THR A 71 -0.17 3.64 12.36
C THR A 71 -1.18 4.47 11.57
N ILE A 72 -1.92 5.36 12.23
CA ILE A 72 -2.82 6.32 11.57
C ILE A 72 -2.03 7.29 10.69
N ALA A 73 -0.91 7.84 11.19
CA ALA A 73 -0.06 8.74 10.41
C ALA A 73 0.51 8.04 9.16
N PHE A 74 0.91 6.77 9.28
CA PHE A 74 1.32 5.95 8.15
C PHE A 74 0.19 5.71 7.15
N ALA A 75 -1.05 5.48 7.63
CA ALA A 75 -2.21 5.37 6.74
C ALA A 75 -2.45 6.66 5.94
N LEU A 76 -2.38 7.83 6.60
CA LEU A 76 -2.52 9.13 5.94
C LEU A 76 -1.41 9.38 4.91
N LEU A 77 -0.16 9.06 5.25
CA LEU A 77 0.96 9.13 4.31
C LEU A 77 0.76 8.18 3.13
N GLY A 78 0.28 6.96 3.39
CA GLY A 78 -0.07 5.99 2.37
C GLY A 78 -1.13 6.52 1.40
N TYR A 79 -2.18 7.20 1.90
CA TYR A 79 -3.19 7.83 1.06
C TYR A 79 -2.60 8.91 0.16
N TYR A 80 -1.75 9.78 0.72
CA TYR A 80 -1.07 10.81 -0.06
C TYR A 80 -0.24 10.19 -1.20
N ILE A 81 0.57 9.16 -0.90
CA ILE A 81 1.38 8.45 -1.89
C ILE A 81 0.50 7.80 -2.95
N PHE A 82 -0.58 7.11 -2.54
CA PHE A 82 -1.51 6.45 -3.45
C PHE A 82 -2.14 7.42 -4.44
N PHE A 83 -2.69 8.54 -3.96
CA PHE A 83 -3.33 9.52 -4.83
C PHE A 83 -2.32 10.21 -5.75
N ARG A 84 -1.10 10.49 -5.27
CA ARG A 84 -0.02 11.04 -6.09
C ARG A 84 0.34 10.09 -7.24
N ASP A 85 0.57 8.82 -6.94
CA ASP A 85 0.97 7.81 -7.92
C ASP A 85 -0.16 7.52 -8.91
N LEU A 86 -1.41 7.43 -8.41
CA LEU A 86 -2.60 7.26 -9.25
C LEU A 86 -2.78 8.43 -10.22
N ASN A 87 -2.64 9.67 -9.73
CA ASN A 87 -2.73 10.86 -10.58
C ASN A 87 -1.62 10.89 -11.64
N SER A 88 -0.40 10.51 -11.27
CA SER A 88 0.71 10.37 -12.23
C SER A 88 0.37 9.35 -13.31
N PHE A 89 -0.14 8.17 -12.93
CA PHE A 89 -0.52 7.13 -13.87
C PHE A 89 -1.62 7.59 -14.85
N ILE A 90 -2.67 8.24 -14.33
CA ILE A 90 -3.77 8.78 -15.16
C ILE A 90 -3.24 9.82 -16.16
N LYS A 91 -2.36 10.72 -15.72
CA LYS A 91 -1.75 11.75 -16.59
C LYS A 91 -0.92 11.11 -17.71
N THR A 92 -0.10 10.11 -17.39
CA THR A 92 0.68 9.38 -18.39
C THR A 92 -0.22 8.71 -19.43
N LYS A 93 -1.30 8.04 -19.01
CA LYS A 93 -2.26 7.42 -19.94
C LYS A 93 -3.04 8.42 -20.78
N LYS A 94 -3.40 9.57 -20.23
CA LYS A 94 -4.05 10.64 -20.98
C LYS A 94 -3.12 11.18 -22.08
N SER A 95 -1.86 11.44 -21.75
CA SER A 95 -0.86 11.91 -22.71
C SER A 95 -0.57 10.90 -23.82
N GLU A 96 -0.46 9.61 -23.50
CA GLU A 96 -0.30 8.54 -24.50
C GLU A 96 -1.46 8.54 -25.49
N ARG A 97 -2.70 8.67 -25.00
CA ARG A 97 -3.91 8.70 -25.84
C ARG A 97 -3.96 9.91 -26.76
N GLU A 98 -3.58 11.09 -26.26
CA GLU A 98 -3.56 12.33 -27.04
C GLU A 98 -2.48 12.32 -28.13
N ALA A 99 -1.33 11.69 -27.88
CA ALA A 99 -0.29 11.50 -28.90
C ALA A 99 -0.81 10.62 -30.04
N THR A 100 -1.37 9.44 -29.72
CA THR A 100 -1.90 8.52 -30.74
C THR A 100 -3.05 9.13 -31.55
N ALA A 101 -3.84 10.04 -30.97
CA ALA A 101 -4.94 10.72 -31.66
C ALA A 101 -4.49 11.84 -32.61
N LYS A 102 -3.25 12.34 -32.48
CA LYS A 102 -2.67 13.35 -33.38
C LYS A 102 -1.90 12.73 -34.56
N ASP A 103 -1.52 11.47 -34.42
CA ASP A 103 -0.80 10.69 -35.45
C ASP A 103 -1.74 9.97 -36.43
N ILE A 104 -3.07 10.11 -36.27
CA ILE A 104 -4.15 9.59 -37.15
C ILE A 104 -4.81 10.77 -37.85
#